data_AF-A0A4V6QK68-F1
#
_entry.id   AF-A0A4V6QK68-F1
#
_cell.length_a   1.000
_cell.length_b   1.000
_cell.length_c   1.000
_cell.angle_alpha   90.00
_cell.angle_beta   90.00
_cell.angle_gamma   90.00
#
_symmetry.space_group_name_H-M   'P 1'
#
loop_
_entity.id
_entity.type
_entity.pdbx_description
1 polymer ?
#
loop_
_entity_poly.entity_id
_entity_poly.type
_entity_poly.pdbx_seq_one_letter_code
_entity_poly.pdbx_strand_id
1 'polypeptide(L)'
;MAEPITDRDREAVRRLHSEGKSRNAIARQLGRGAATVSKIAAELGLAFSGAARAAAATEARRADAAARREQLADEALDGALGQVERTTTADNARDARDHATAARALTEVHARVTELARQTSTGSKGAAMLDRLADALIGPSGGDREGE
;
A
#
# COMPACT_ATOMS: atom_id res chain seq x y z
N MET A 1 -25.44 14.99 14.03
CA MET A 1 -25.95 13.94 13.11
C MET A 1 -25.75 14.44 11.69
N ALA A 2 -25.29 13.61 10.76
CA ALA A 2 -25.12 14.04 9.37
C ALA A 2 -26.49 14.22 8.72
N GLU A 3 -26.71 15.36 8.07
CA GLU A 3 -27.97 15.66 7.40
C GLU A 3 -28.23 14.64 6.28
N PRO A 4 -29.47 14.10 6.13
CA PRO A 4 -29.78 13.07 5.16
C PRO A 4 -29.36 13.43 3.74
N ILE A 5 -29.02 12.41 2.94
CA ILE A 5 -28.75 12.56 1.50
C ILE A 5 -30.09 12.78 0.81
N THR A 6 -30.23 13.88 0.08
CA THR A 6 -31.45 14.24 -0.65
C THR A 6 -31.32 13.98 -2.14
N ASP A 7 -32.43 13.92 -2.87
CA ASP A 7 -32.40 13.83 -4.33
C ASP A 7 -31.73 15.06 -4.98
N ARG A 8 -31.82 16.23 -4.34
CA ARG A 8 -31.09 17.43 -4.74
C ARG A 8 -29.57 17.21 -4.69
N ASP A 9 -29.06 16.50 -3.68
CA ASP A 9 -27.63 16.16 -3.61
C ASP A 9 -27.24 15.24 -4.78
N ARG A 10 -28.08 14.25 -5.11
CA ARG A 10 -27.85 13.32 -6.23
C ARG A 10 -27.79 14.05 -7.57
N GLU A 11 -28.74 14.93 -7.80
CA GLU A 11 -28.83 15.71 -9.05
C GLU A 11 -27.67 16.71 -9.18
N ALA A 12 -27.27 17.35 -8.09
CA ALA A 12 -26.11 18.22 -8.07
C ALA A 12 -24.80 17.47 -8.33
N VAL A 13 -24.61 16.28 -7.76
CA VAL A 13 -23.44 15.43 -8.06
C VAL A 13 -23.40 15.04 -9.54
N ARG A 14 -24.54 14.64 -10.13
CA ARG A 14 -24.63 14.30 -11.56
C ARG A 14 -24.20 15.46 -12.45
N ARG A 15 -24.74 16.66 -12.21
CA ARG A 15 -24.42 17.87 -12.98
C ARG A 15 -22.95 18.24 -12.86
N LEU A 16 -22.41 18.29 -11.63
CA LEU A 16 -21.03 18.68 -11.41
C LEU A 16 -20.03 17.63 -11.95
N HIS A 17 -20.41 16.35 -11.97
CA HIS A 17 -19.64 15.30 -12.62
C HIS A 17 -19.61 15.49 -14.15
N SER A 18 -20.74 15.82 -14.79
CA SER A 18 -20.77 16.11 -16.23
C SER A 18 -19.97 17.37 -16.61
N GLU A 19 -19.80 18.32 -15.68
CA GLU A 19 -18.89 19.46 -15.82
C GLU A 19 -17.39 19.07 -15.68
N GLY A 20 -17.08 17.80 -15.42
CA GLY A 20 -15.71 17.30 -15.26
C GLY A 20 -15.08 17.59 -13.89
N LYS A 21 -15.86 18.01 -12.88
CA LYS A 21 -15.32 18.32 -11.56
C LYS A 21 -14.88 17.06 -10.83
N SER A 22 -13.75 17.16 -10.13
CA SER A 22 -13.27 16.09 -9.25
C SER A 22 -14.19 15.90 -8.04
N ARG A 23 -14.22 14.69 -7.49
CA ARG A 23 -14.95 14.37 -6.25
C ARG A 23 -14.72 15.38 -5.12
N ASN A 24 -13.48 15.81 -4.91
CA ASN A 24 -13.15 16.74 -3.83
C ASN A 24 -13.65 18.16 -4.12
N ALA A 25 -13.68 18.58 -5.39
CA ALA A 25 -14.29 19.85 -5.77
C ALA A 25 -15.81 19.83 -5.54
N ILE A 26 -16.46 18.72 -5.90
CA ILE A 26 -17.90 18.50 -5.65
C ILE A 26 -18.20 18.51 -4.14
N ALA A 27 -17.40 17.80 -3.34
CA ALA A 27 -17.52 17.77 -1.89
C ALA A 27 -17.45 19.17 -1.27
N ARG A 28 -16.47 19.98 -1.68
CA ARG A 28 -16.33 21.38 -1.24
C ARG A 28 -17.50 22.24 -1.67
N GLN A 29 -17.96 22.09 -2.91
CA GLN A 29 -19.05 22.89 -3.46
C GLN A 29 -20.41 22.58 -2.81
N LEU A 30 -20.63 21.32 -2.42
CA LEU A 30 -21.87 20.89 -1.76
C LEU A 30 -21.82 20.95 -0.24
N GLY A 31 -20.65 21.24 0.37
CA GLY A 31 -20.46 21.16 1.81
C GLY A 31 -20.64 19.75 2.38
N ARG A 32 -20.43 18.71 1.54
CA ARG A 32 -20.60 17.30 1.91
C ARG A 32 -19.25 16.59 1.99
N GLY A 33 -19.16 15.55 2.81
CA GLY A 33 -17.97 14.70 2.88
C GLY A 33 -17.69 14.00 1.56
N ALA A 34 -16.40 13.81 1.23
CA ALA A 34 -15.98 13.10 0.01
C ALA A 34 -16.50 11.65 -0.05
N ALA A 35 -16.70 11.00 1.10
CA ALA A 35 -17.30 9.68 1.20
C ALA A 35 -18.78 9.69 0.74
N THR A 36 -19.54 10.71 1.15
CA THR A 36 -20.94 10.91 0.73
C THR A 36 -21.04 11.11 -0.78
N VAL A 37 -20.18 11.95 -1.35
CA VAL A 37 -20.13 12.16 -2.81
C VAL A 37 -19.75 10.88 -3.55
N SER A 38 -18.83 10.08 -3.00
CA SER A 38 -18.46 8.78 -3.60
C SER A 38 -19.64 7.80 -3.58
N LYS A 39 -20.39 7.76 -2.49
CA LYS A 39 -21.59 6.92 -2.36
C LYS A 39 -22.65 7.31 -3.39
N ILE A 40 -22.94 8.60 -3.52
CA ILE A 40 -23.88 9.12 -4.50
C ILE A 40 -23.42 8.81 -5.93
N ALA A 41 -22.14 9.02 -6.24
CA ALA A 41 -21.59 8.70 -7.54
C ALA A 41 -21.71 7.21 -7.88
N ALA A 42 -21.49 6.32 -6.91
CA ALA A 42 -21.69 4.88 -7.07
C ALA A 42 -23.16 4.51 -7.31
N GLU A 43 -24.10 5.08 -6.53
CA GLU A 43 -25.55 4.90 -6.74
C GLU A 43 -25.99 5.36 -8.15
N LEU A 44 -25.29 6.34 -8.73
CA LEU A 44 -25.57 6.91 -10.05
C LEU A 44 -24.74 6.30 -11.19
N GLY A 45 -23.85 5.34 -10.91
CA GLY A 45 -22.97 4.74 -11.93
C GLY A 45 -21.91 5.70 -12.50
N LEU A 46 -21.54 6.75 -11.77
CA LEU A 46 -20.60 7.78 -12.21
C LEU A 46 -19.16 7.43 -11.79
N ALA A 47 -18.25 7.34 -12.76
CA ALA A 47 -16.83 7.10 -12.52
C ALA A 47 -16.01 8.41 -12.59
N PHE A 48 -15.17 8.67 -11.59
CA PHE A 48 -14.20 9.77 -11.67
C PHE A 48 -12.93 9.28 -12.37
N SER A 49 -12.60 9.85 -13.53
CA SER A 49 -11.41 9.48 -14.32
C SER A 49 -10.09 9.58 -13.52
N GLY A 50 -10.01 10.51 -12.56
CA GLY A 50 -8.86 10.66 -11.68
C GLY A 50 -8.68 9.54 -10.65
N ALA A 51 -9.73 8.78 -10.33
CA ALA A 51 -9.69 7.74 -9.30
C ALA A 51 -8.83 6.54 -9.74
N ALA A 52 -9.01 6.06 -10.98
CA ALA A 52 -8.20 4.97 -11.53
C ALA A 52 -6.71 5.34 -11.61
N ARG A 53 -6.40 6.56 -12.07
CA ARG A 53 -5.02 7.08 -12.10
C ARG A 53 -4.41 7.20 -10.71
N ALA A 54 -5.17 7.69 -9.72
CA ALA A 54 -4.70 7.81 -8.35
C ALA A 54 -4.47 6.44 -7.69
N ALA A 55 -5.32 5.45 -7.98
CA ALA A 55 -5.13 4.07 -7.51
C ALA A 55 -3.87 3.46 -8.12
N ALA A 56 -3.69 3.53 -9.44
CA ALA A 56 -2.49 3.04 -10.12
C ALA A 56 -1.21 3.71 -9.59
N ALA A 57 -1.23 5.03 -9.39
CA ALA A 57 -0.09 5.75 -8.81
C ALA A 57 0.18 5.34 -7.35
N THR A 58 -0.86 5.00 -6.59
CA THR A 58 -0.72 4.51 -5.21
C THR A 58 -0.09 3.12 -5.18
N GLU A 59 -0.56 2.21 -6.02
CA GLU A 59 0.01 0.86 -6.13
C GLU A 59 1.45 0.91 -6.64
N ALA A 60 1.77 1.74 -7.64
CA ALA A 60 3.14 1.95 -8.08
C ALA A 60 4.04 2.44 -6.94
N ARG A 61 3.61 3.44 -6.16
CA ARG A 61 4.36 3.92 -5.00
C ARG A 61 4.55 2.84 -3.93
N ARG A 62 3.57 1.94 -3.75
CA ARG A 62 3.69 0.81 -2.82
C ARG A 62 4.71 -0.20 -3.31
N ALA A 63 4.69 -0.55 -4.60
CA ALA A 63 5.69 -1.42 -5.21
C ALA A 63 7.10 -0.82 -5.09
N ASP A 64 7.27 0.46 -5.42
CA ASP A 64 8.54 1.17 -5.28
C ASP A 64 9.02 1.23 -3.82
N ALA A 65 8.10 1.37 -2.87
CA ALA A 65 8.44 1.35 -1.45
C ALA A 65 8.81 -0.04 -0.95
N ALA A 66 8.21 -1.10 -1.50
CA ALA A 66 8.58 -2.49 -1.20
C ALA A 66 9.99 -2.80 -1.72
N ALA A 67 10.26 -2.48 -3.00
CA ALA A 67 11.56 -2.70 -3.62
C ALA A 67 12.70 -1.96 -2.87
N ARG A 68 12.47 -0.69 -2.48
CA ARG A 68 13.47 0.06 -1.69
C ARG A 68 13.71 -0.51 -0.30
N ARG A 69 12.71 -1.16 0.32
CA ARG A 69 12.91 -1.84 1.61
C ARG A 69 13.73 -3.11 1.43
N GLU A 70 13.44 -3.89 0.41
CA GLU A 70 14.23 -5.08 0.07
C GLU A 70 15.70 -4.71 -0.16
N GLN A 71 15.96 -3.71 -1.01
CA GLN A 71 17.31 -3.21 -1.26
C GLN A 71 18.01 -2.75 0.03
N LEU A 72 17.30 -2.00 0.90
CA LEU A 72 17.89 -1.55 2.17
C LEU A 72 18.20 -2.72 3.13
N ALA A 73 17.38 -3.78 3.11
CA ALA A 73 17.64 -4.97 3.91
C ALA A 73 18.90 -5.69 3.44
N ASP A 74 19.09 -5.82 2.12
CA ASP A 74 20.27 -6.45 1.53
C ASP A 74 21.54 -5.64 1.81
N GLU A 75 21.50 -4.32 1.58
CA GLU A 75 22.64 -3.42 1.87
C GLU A 75 23.02 -3.45 3.36
N ALA A 76 22.04 -3.55 4.26
CA ALA A 76 22.30 -3.67 5.69
C ALA A 76 22.94 -5.02 6.05
N LEU A 77 22.51 -6.12 5.42
CA LEU A 77 23.11 -7.44 5.63
C LEU A 77 24.55 -7.49 5.12
N ASP A 78 24.80 -7.01 3.90
CA ASP A 78 26.13 -6.94 3.30
C ASP A 78 27.07 -6.07 4.14
N GLY A 79 26.59 -4.92 4.59
CA GLY A 79 27.32 -4.05 5.49
C GLY A 79 27.66 -4.73 6.82
N ALA A 80 26.71 -5.48 7.40
CA ALA A 80 26.93 -6.22 8.64
C ALA A 80 28.01 -7.30 8.45
N LEU A 81 27.94 -8.09 7.37
CA LEU A 81 28.93 -9.10 7.04
C LEU A 81 30.33 -8.50 6.87
N GLY A 82 30.45 -7.39 6.15
CA GLY A 82 31.72 -6.69 5.99
C GLY A 82 32.27 -6.12 7.30
N GLN A 83 31.42 -5.74 8.26
CA GLN A 83 31.89 -5.35 9.59
C GLN A 83 32.34 -6.56 10.41
N VAL A 84 31.64 -7.71 10.32
CA VAL A 84 32.06 -8.96 10.97
C VAL A 84 33.44 -9.38 10.47
N GLU A 85 33.71 -9.34 9.17
CA GLU A 85 35.04 -9.63 8.63
C GLU A 85 36.12 -8.74 9.27
N ARG A 86 35.88 -7.41 9.33
CA ARG A 86 36.81 -6.45 9.95
C ARG A 86 37.03 -6.69 11.44
N THR A 87 36.07 -7.26 12.17
CA THR A 87 36.30 -7.63 13.59
C THR A 87 37.41 -8.66 13.74
N THR A 88 37.53 -9.59 12.79
CA THR A 88 38.51 -10.68 12.85
C THR A 88 39.91 -10.24 12.44
N THR A 89 40.01 -9.17 11.64
CA THR A 89 41.27 -8.64 11.12
C THR A 89 41.72 -7.36 11.82
N ALA A 90 41.04 -6.93 12.87
CA ALA A 90 41.34 -5.66 13.55
C ALA A 90 42.68 -5.72 14.30
N ASP A 91 43.50 -4.67 14.16
CA ASP A 91 44.83 -4.57 14.78
C ASP A 91 44.78 -4.42 16.30
N ASN A 92 43.65 -3.99 16.85
CA ASN A 92 43.48 -3.78 18.28
C ASN A 92 42.04 -4.03 18.76
N ALA A 93 41.91 -4.22 20.08
CA ALA A 93 40.63 -4.53 20.72
C ALA A 93 39.62 -3.38 20.70
N ARG A 94 40.02 -2.13 20.42
CA ARG A 94 39.08 -1.02 20.28
C ARG A 94 38.39 -1.10 18.93
N ASP A 95 39.17 -1.19 17.86
CA ASP A 95 38.65 -1.26 16.49
C ASP A 95 37.79 -2.51 16.29
N ALA A 96 38.20 -3.66 16.86
CA ALA A 96 37.38 -4.87 16.88
C ALA A 96 35.99 -4.64 17.51
N ARG A 97 35.91 -3.88 18.60
CA ARG A 97 34.64 -3.57 19.28
C ARG A 97 33.80 -2.58 18.47
N ASP A 98 34.43 -1.59 17.83
CA ASP A 98 33.74 -0.61 16.99
C ASP A 98 33.11 -1.29 15.77
N HIS A 99 33.85 -2.19 15.10
CA HIS A 99 33.34 -3.03 14.01
C HIS A 99 32.21 -3.96 14.47
N ALA A 100 32.34 -4.61 15.63
CA ALA A 100 31.28 -5.47 16.16
C ALA A 100 30.00 -4.69 16.48
N THR A 101 30.15 -3.46 16.99
CA THR A 101 29.03 -2.56 17.28
C THR A 101 28.33 -2.13 15.99
N ALA A 102 29.08 -1.79 14.95
CA ALA A 102 28.54 -1.47 13.63
C ALA A 102 27.82 -2.67 13.00
N ALA A 103 28.40 -3.87 13.07
CA ALA A 103 27.79 -5.11 12.58
C ALA A 103 26.44 -5.38 13.24
N ARG A 104 26.37 -5.20 14.57
CA ARG A 104 25.13 -5.33 15.32
C ARG A 104 24.07 -4.32 14.86
N ALA A 105 24.44 -3.04 14.73
CA ALA A 105 23.50 -2.00 14.32
C ALA A 105 22.90 -2.28 12.94
N LEU A 106 23.72 -2.72 11.99
CA LEU A 106 23.27 -3.08 10.64
C LEU A 106 22.38 -4.33 10.63
N THR A 107 22.70 -5.33 11.46
CA THR A 107 21.84 -6.51 11.66
C THR A 107 20.47 -6.12 12.23
N GLU A 108 20.42 -5.19 13.18
CA GLU A 108 19.17 -4.67 13.72
C GLU A 108 18.35 -3.90 12.65
N VAL A 109 19.00 -3.13 11.77
CA VAL A 109 18.34 -2.48 10.63
C VAL A 109 17.75 -3.52 9.68
N HIS A 110 18.53 -4.52 9.26
CA HIS A 110 18.05 -5.60 8.41
C HIS A 110 16.82 -6.28 9.03
N ALA A 111 16.89 -6.69 10.29
CA ALA A 111 15.78 -7.34 10.98
C ALA A 111 14.50 -6.48 11.02
N ARG A 112 14.63 -5.17 11.29
CA ARG A 112 13.49 -4.24 11.32
C ARG A 112 12.88 -4.02 9.94
N VAL A 113 13.70 -3.89 8.91
CA VAL A 113 13.21 -3.67 7.54
C VAL A 113 12.50 -4.91 7.02
N THR A 114 13.05 -6.10 7.28
CA THR A 114 12.44 -7.40 6.92
C THR A 114 11.12 -7.64 7.68
N GLU A 115 11.03 -7.26 8.96
CA GLU A 115 9.77 -7.30 9.72
C GLU A 115 8.72 -6.37 9.11
N LEU A 116 9.09 -5.11 8.80
CA LEU A 116 8.18 -4.16 8.16
C LEU A 116 7.67 -4.67 6.81
N ALA A 117 8.53 -5.31 6.01
CA ALA A 117 8.15 -5.94 4.76
C ALA A 117 7.07 -7.02 4.97
N ARG A 118 7.26 -7.93 5.94
CA ARG A 118 6.27 -8.97 6.30
C ARG A 118 4.94 -8.40 6.79
N GLN A 119 4.97 -7.31 7.56
CA GLN A 119 3.74 -6.66 8.03
C GLN A 119 2.98 -6.00 6.87
N THR A 120 3.69 -5.42 5.90
CA THR A 120 3.04 -4.81 4.73
C THR A 120 2.43 -5.84 3.77
N SER A 121 2.99 -7.04 3.65
CA SER A 121 2.37 -8.12 2.87
C SER A 121 1.18 -8.76 3.60
N THR A 122 1.27 -8.94 4.91
CA THR A 122 0.21 -9.54 5.75
C THR A 122 -0.94 -8.57 6.05
N GLY A 123 -0.69 -7.26 6.03
CA GLY A 123 -1.69 -6.19 6.18
C GLY A 123 -2.71 -6.12 5.04
N SER A 124 -2.61 -7.01 4.05
CA SER A 124 -3.49 -7.16 2.91
C SER A 124 -4.86 -7.76 3.25
N LYS A 125 -5.53 -7.21 4.27
CA LYS A 125 -6.99 -7.40 4.43
C LYS A 125 -7.72 -6.99 3.14
N GLY A 126 -7.16 -6.06 2.38
CA GLY A 126 -7.64 -5.64 1.05
C GLY A 126 -7.53 -6.74 -0.01
N ALA A 127 -6.35 -7.33 -0.24
CA ALA A 127 -6.25 -8.38 -1.27
C ALA A 127 -6.96 -9.66 -0.85
N ALA A 128 -6.91 -10.05 0.43
CA ALA A 128 -7.69 -11.20 0.91
C ALA A 128 -9.21 -10.98 0.79
N MET A 129 -9.68 -9.73 0.89
CA MET A 129 -11.09 -9.40 0.65
C MET A 129 -11.42 -9.35 -0.85
N LEU A 130 -10.48 -8.93 -1.70
CA LEU A 130 -10.62 -8.95 -3.16
C LEU A 130 -10.59 -10.38 -3.73
N ASP A 131 -9.73 -11.25 -3.21
CA ASP A 131 -9.69 -12.67 -3.58
C ASP A 131 -10.99 -13.36 -3.17
N ARG A 132 -11.50 -13.11 -1.95
CA ARG A 132 -12.82 -13.61 -1.53
C ARG A 132 -13.97 -13.05 -2.37
N LEU A 133 -13.86 -11.80 -2.82
CA LEU A 133 -14.87 -11.19 -3.70
C LEU A 133 -14.79 -11.77 -5.11
N ALA A 134 -13.59 -12.05 -5.62
CA ALA A 134 -13.35 -12.70 -6.90
C ALA A 134 -13.89 -14.14 -6.88
N ASP A 135 -13.60 -14.91 -5.83
CA ASP A 135 -14.16 -16.25 -5.61
C ASP A 135 -15.69 -16.23 -5.51
N ALA A 136 -16.26 -15.20 -4.89
CA ALA A 136 -17.72 -15.05 -4.77
C ALA A 136 -18.40 -14.65 -6.09
N LEU A 137 -17.69 -13.95 -6.99
CA LEU A 137 -18.24 -13.48 -8.28
C LEU A 137 -18.00 -14.46 -9.43
N ILE A 138 -16.89 -15.17 -9.42
CA ILE A 138 -16.43 -16.04 -10.52
C ILE A 138 -16.61 -17.53 -10.15
N GLY A 139 -16.87 -17.83 -8.87
CA GLY A 139 -16.79 -19.18 -8.31
C GLY A 139 -15.32 -19.54 -8.02
N PRO A 140 -15.05 -20.49 -7.10
CA PRO A 140 -13.70 -20.94 -6.87
C PRO A 140 -13.15 -21.43 -8.21
N SER A 141 -11.97 -20.93 -8.61
CA SER A 141 -11.23 -21.43 -9.76
C SER A 141 -10.74 -22.85 -9.47
N GLY A 142 -11.67 -23.80 -9.41
CA GLY A 142 -11.45 -25.22 -9.34
C GLY A 142 -11.26 -25.76 -10.75
N GLY A 143 -10.07 -25.55 -11.30
CA GLY A 143 -9.56 -26.42 -12.35
C GLY A 143 -8.66 -27.45 -11.69
N ASP A 144 -9.22 -28.60 -11.34
CA ASP A 144 -8.55 -29.91 -11.29
C ASP A 144 -9.58 -31.02 -11.01
N ARG A 145 -10.35 -31.31 -12.06
CA ARG A 145 -10.93 -32.62 -12.44
C ARG A 145 -10.95 -32.59 -13.96
N GLU A 146 -10.55 -33.56 -14.75
CA GLU A 146 -10.18 -34.96 -14.62
C GLU A 146 -9.49 -35.32 -15.96
N GLY A 147 -8.60 -36.30 -15.96
CA GLY A 147 -7.95 -36.76 -17.19
C GLY A 147 -7.18 -38.08 -17.00
N GLU A 148 -7.96 -39.17 -16.96
CA GLU A 148 -7.63 -40.60 -17.13
C GLU A 148 -6.76 -41.33 -16.09
#